data_AF-A0A2N2BY72-F1
#
_entry.id   AF-A0A2N2BY72-F1
#
_cell.length_a   1.000
_cell.length_b   1.000
_cell.length_c   1.000
_cell.angle_alpha   90.00
_cell.angle_beta   90.00
_cell.angle_gamma   90.00
#
_symmetry.space_group_name_H-M   'P 1'
#
loop_
_entity.id
_entity.type
_entity.pdbx_description
1 polymer ?
#
loop_
_entity_poly.entity_id
_entity_poly.type
_entity_poly.pdbx_seq_one_letter_code
_entity_poly.pdbx_strand_id
1 'polypeptide(L)'
;MKKRTRAVWLFLVITLLIGVFSGSVITVGAVSYSVSVNINGTNIPRLTDYMVIYNNKGSYTNTNVYGYEVVVTAGIVTSLGGNNSYIPTATNSFVVSGHGSSVDWLKENVVIGMRASHTSSKVTFTYDNSTVLMNLEININNMQAAYDSASATYRIIDYSSLSGRITAARASYNALKAAYNADNSYDVEANSASLFAEIKSIVRLCNESSSVEIRGVWIRPTQKTTAAVENYVQQLYNAGINMVCIETLYNST
;
A
#
# COMPACT_ATOMS: atom_id res chain seq x y z
N MET A 1 -51.54 -14.32 -61.10
CA MET A 1 -52.06 -14.49 -59.71
C MET A 1 -50.86 -14.78 -58.81
N LYS A 2 -50.52 -14.10 -57.72
CA LYS A 2 -51.22 -13.20 -56.79
C LYS A 2 -50.31 -11.99 -56.46
N LYS A 3 -50.99 -10.91 -56.06
CA LYS A 3 -50.54 -9.53 -55.81
C LYS A 3 -49.67 -9.36 -54.54
N ARG A 4 -48.83 -8.32 -54.58
CA ARG A 4 -48.18 -7.61 -53.46
C ARG A 4 -49.20 -7.07 -52.43
N THR A 5 -48.80 -6.95 -51.15
CA THR A 5 -49.07 -5.82 -50.20
C THR A 5 -48.42 -6.14 -48.84
N ARG A 6 -47.41 -5.39 -48.40
CA ARG A 6 -47.39 -4.18 -47.53
C ARG A 6 -47.26 -4.50 -46.02
N ALA A 7 -46.20 -3.95 -45.43
CA ALA A 7 -45.91 -3.91 -44.01
C ALA A 7 -46.96 -3.08 -43.23
N VAL A 8 -47.25 -3.51 -42.01
CA VAL A 8 -47.99 -2.73 -41.00
C VAL A 8 -47.12 -2.71 -39.74
N TRP A 9 -46.68 -1.50 -39.39
CA TRP A 9 -46.05 -1.17 -38.13
C TRP A 9 -47.12 -1.15 -37.04
N LEU A 10 -46.94 -1.92 -35.97
CA LEU A 10 -47.76 -1.81 -34.77
C LEU A 10 -47.00 -0.97 -33.73
N PHE A 11 -47.41 0.28 -33.57
CA PHE A 11 -47.12 1.09 -32.40
C PHE A 11 -47.89 0.50 -31.21
N LEU A 12 -47.18 0.04 -30.17
CA LEU A 12 -47.76 -0.16 -28.85
C LEU A 12 -47.07 0.81 -27.89
N VAL A 13 -47.86 1.75 -27.37
CA VAL A 13 -47.49 2.74 -26.36
C VAL A 13 -48.37 2.47 -25.15
N ILE A 14 -47.78 2.61 -23.94
CA ILE A 14 -48.38 2.59 -22.58
C ILE A 14 -48.54 1.16 -22.02
N THR A 15 -48.01 0.78 -20.85
CA THR A 15 -47.89 1.49 -19.57
C THR A 15 -46.57 1.27 -18.83
N LEU A 16 -46.15 2.34 -18.18
CA LEU A 16 -45.16 2.47 -17.12
C LEU A 16 -45.43 1.50 -15.95
N LEU A 17 -44.50 0.60 -15.68
CA LEU A 17 -44.31 -0.01 -14.36
C LEU A 17 -42.80 0.03 -14.09
N ILE A 18 -42.34 1.20 -13.66
CA ILE A 18 -41.02 1.32 -13.02
C ILE A 18 -41.17 0.57 -11.71
N GLY A 19 -40.88 -0.73 -11.74
CA GLY A 19 -40.51 -1.45 -10.54
C GLY A 19 -39.29 -0.76 -9.98
N VAL A 20 -39.47 0.00 -8.90
CA VAL A 20 -38.38 0.41 -8.03
C VAL A 20 -37.83 -0.88 -7.45
N PHE A 21 -36.91 -1.52 -8.17
CA PHE A 21 -35.94 -2.39 -7.53
C PHE A 21 -35.11 -1.47 -6.66
N SER A 22 -35.53 -1.32 -5.41
CA SER A 22 -34.62 -0.97 -4.33
C SER A 22 -33.49 -1.98 -4.45
N GLY A 23 -32.40 -1.60 -5.11
CA GLY A 23 -31.20 -2.39 -5.14
C GLY A 23 -30.87 -2.64 -3.68
N SER A 24 -31.04 -3.87 -3.23
CA SER A 24 -30.37 -4.31 -2.02
C SER A 24 -28.90 -4.12 -2.33
N VAL A 25 -28.32 -3.03 -1.83
CA VAL A 25 -26.88 -2.95 -1.68
C VAL A 25 -26.55 -4.16 -0.85
N ILE A 26 -25.90 -5.14 -1.47
CA ILE A 26 -25.25 -6.19 -0.69
C ILE A 26 -24.18 -5.43 0.08
N THR A 27 -24.46 -5.12 1.33
CA THR A 27 -23.44 -4.69 2.27
C THR A 27 -22.53 -5.88 2.43
N VAL A 28 -21.48 -5.95 1.61
CA VAL A 28 -20.34 -6.83 1.90
C VAL A 28 -19.82 -6.29 3.23
N GLY A 29 -20.05 -7.05 4.30
CA GLY A 29 -19.60 -6.63 5.63
C GLY A 29 -18.09 -6.38 5.59
N ALA A 30 -17.65 -5.37 6.34
CA ALA A 30 -16.23 -5.07 6.49
C ALA A 30 -15.44 -6.34 6.78
N VAL A 31 -14.40 -6.58 5.98
CA VAL A 31 -13.59 -7.79 6.11
C VAL A 31 -12.82 -7.71 7.42
N SER A 32 -13.13 -8.62 8.35
CA SER A 32 -12.36 -8.80 9.57
C SER A 32 -11.84 -10.23 9.64
N TYR A 33 -10.55 -10.36 9.94
CA TYR A 33 -9.90 -11.65 10.11
C TYR A 33 -8.75 -11.55 11.09
N SER A 34 -8.36 -12.71 11.61
CA SER A 34 -7.14 -12.89 12.38
C SER A 34 -6.31 -14.02 11.81
N VAL A 35 -5.01 -13.82 11.76
CA VAL A 35 -4.02 -14.81 11.35
C VAL A 35 -3.04 -15.04 12.49
N SER A 36 -2.65 -16.29 12.70
CA SER A 36 -1.71 -16.65 13.75
C SER A 36 -0.69 -17.65 13.25
N VAL A 37 0.52 -17.55 13.77
CA VAL A 37 1.62 -18.48 13.48
C VAL A 37 2.40 -18.79 14.75
N ASN A 38 2.89 -20.02 14.85
CA ASN A 38 3.73 -20.42 15.97
C ASN A 38 5.08 -19.68 15.90
N ILE A 39 5.64 -19.35 17.05
CA ILE A 39 6.98 -18.76 17.16
C ILE A 39 7.95 -19.82 17.67
N ASN A 40 9.20 -19.74 17.23
CA ASN A 40 10.28 -20.59 17.73
C ASN A 40 10.76 -20.16 19.11
N GLY A 41 10.50 -18.91 19.49
CA GLY A 41 10.75 -18.40 20.83
C GLY A 41 10.83 -16.89 20.89
N THR A 42 11.20 -16.40 22.08
CA THR A 42 11.32 -14.98 22.38
C THR A 42 12.75 -14.66 22.81
N ASN A 43 13.33 -13.61 22.25
CA ASN A 43 14.69 -13.12 22.50
C ASN A 43 15.81 -14.16 22.24
N ILE A 44 15.58 -15.13 21.36
CA ILE A 44 16.56 -16.14 20.93
C ILE A 44 17.22 -15.76 19.60
N PRO A 45 18.32 -16.42 19.18
CA PRO A 45 18.83 -16.27 17.81
C PRO A 45 17.80 -16.69 16.76
N ARG A 46 17.66 -15.88 15.68
CA ARG A 46 16.82 -16.21 14.52
C ARG A 46 17.61 -17.09 13.55
N LEU A 47 17.30 -18.38 13.53
CA LEU A 47 17.87 -19.36 12.59
C LEU A 47 17.05 -19.42 11.29
N THR A 48 17.47 -20.25 10.34
CA THR A 48 16.71 -20.51 9.11
C THR A 48 15.28 -20.94 9.41
N ASP A 49 14.33 -20.39 8.67
CA ASP A 49 12.88 -20.61 8.82
C ASP A 49 12.25 -20.16 10.14
N TYR A 50 13.02 -19.56 11.07
CA TYR A 50 12.49 -19.18 12.36
C TYR A 50 11.59 -17.94 12.30
N MET A 51 10.57 -17.96 13.16
CA MET A 51 9.76 -16.83 13.60
C MET A 51 10.10 -16.51 15.06
N VAL A 52 10.67 -15.32 15.33
CA VAL A 52 11.15 -14.95 16.67
C VAL A 52 10.53 -13.62 17.12
N ILE A 53 10.14 -13.54 18.39
CA ILE A 53 9.73 -12.28 19.03
C ILE A 53 10.92 -11.64 19.73
N TYR A 54 11.13 -10.35 19.52
CA TYR A 54 12.06 -9.54 20.29
C TYR A 54 11.33 -8.44 21.05
N ASN A 55 11.36 -8.50 22.37
CA ASN A 55 10.67 -7.53 23.24
C ASN A 55 11.55 -6.99 24.38
N ASN A 56 12.67 -7.66 24.68
CA ASN A 56 13.61 -7.25 25.72
C ASN A 56 15.00 -7.88 25.53
N LYS A 57 15.52 -7.90 24.29
CA LYS A 57 16.87 -8.40 23.95
C LYS A 57 17.95 -7.29 24.03
N GLY A 58 17.54 -6.06 24.29
CA GLY A 58 18.35 -4.84 24.17
C GLY A 58 17.62 -3.80 23.33
N SER A 59 18.32 -2.78 22.84
CA SER A 59 17.71 -1.73 22.01
C SER A 59 17.39 -2.18 20.58
N TYR A 60 18.06 -3.22 20.07
CA TYR A 60 17.89 -3.71 18.70
C TYR A 60 17.82 -5.24 18.65
N THR A 61 17.20 -5.78 17.58
CA THR A 61 17.03 -7.24 17.42
C THR A 61 18.36 -7.98 17.19
N ASN A 62 19.40 -7.28 16.71
CA ASN A 62 20.72 -7.83 16.35
C ASN A 62 20.61 -9.00 15.36
N THR A 63 19.74 -8.86 14.36
CA THR A 63 19.54 -9.84 13.28
C THR A 63 20.35 -9.47 12.03
N ASN A 64 20.71 -10.48 11.23
CA ASN A 64 21.41 -10.27 9.96
C ASN A 64 20.44 -9.83 8.84
N VAL A 65 20.97 -9.54 7.65
CA VAL A 65 20.23 -9.00 6.49
C VAL A 65 19.27 -9.99 5.79
N TYR A 66 19.32 -11.29 6.13
CA TYR A 66 18.56 -12.34 5.42
C TYR A 66 17.13 -12.52 5.95
N GLY A 67 16.57 -11.52 6.63
CA GLY A 67 15.24 -11.58 7.23
C GLY A 67 14.29 -10.49 6.79
N TYR A 68 13.17 -10.48 7.50
CA TYR A 68 12.11 -9.50 7.40
C TYR A 68 11.53 -9.29 8.79
N GLU A 69 11.36 -8.03 9.19
CA GLU A 69 10.89 -7.69 10.53
C GLU A 69 9.60 -6.88 10.49
N VAL A 70 8.73 -7.13 11.46
CA VAL A 70 7.49 -6.41 11.70
C VAL A 70 7.63 -5.73 13.05
N VAL A 71 7.63 -4.40 13.06
CA VAL A 71 7.72 -3.62 14.30
C VAL A 71 6.31 -3.36 14.80
N VAL A 72 6.06 -3.77 16.04
CA VAL A 72 4.80 -3.55 16.75
C VAL A 72 5.05 -2.53 17.86
N THR A 73 4.34 -1.40 17.82
CA THR A 73 4.38 -0.37 18.85
C THR A 73 3.01 -0.26 19.49
N ALA A 74 2.94 -0.42 20.82
CA ALA A 74 1.68 -0.38 21.56
C ALA A 74 0.58 -1.30 20.99
N GLY A 75 0.96 -2.50 20.55
CA GLY A 75 0.06 -3.49 19.96
C GLY A 75 -0.33 -3.24 18.50
N ILE A 76 0.23 -2.23 17.83
CA ILE A 76 -0.07 -1.91 16.43
C ILE A 76 1.17 -2.13 15.54
N VAL A 77 0.99 -2.75 14.39
CA VAL A 77 2.05 -2.88 13.37
C VAL A 77 2.35 -1.49 12.77
N THR A 78 3.56 -0.98 13.01
CA THR A 78 3.99 0.36 12.58
C THR A 78 5.07 0.37 11.52
N SER A 79 5.79 -0.74 11.34
CA SER A 79 6.80 -0.89 10.30
C SER A 79 6.88 -2.33 9.80
N LEU A 80 7.27 -2.47 8.54
CA LEU A 80 7.38 -3.71 7.80
C LEU A 80 8.70 -3.74 7.01
N GLY A 81 9.43 -4.83 7.10
CA GLY A 81 10.69 -5.05 6.40
C GLY A 81 11.93 -4.66 7.19
N GLY A 82 13.07 -4.60 6.49
CA GLY A 82 14.37 -4.38 7.11
C GLY A 82 14.82 -5.54 8.00
N ASN A 83 15.90 -5.29 8.73
CA ASN A 83 16.53 -6.18 9.70
C ASN A 83 17.18 -5.33 10.80
N ASN A 84 17.55 -5.94 11.91
CA ASN A 84 18.15 -5.25 13.05
C ASN A 84 17.32 -4.05 13.52
N SER A 85 16.00 -4.21 13.62
CA SER A 85 15.08 -3.14 14.01
C SER A 85 15.28 -2.72 15.45
N TYR A 86 15.01 -1.45 15.73
CA TYR A 86 14.87 -0.95 17.10
C TYR A 86 13.69 -1.66 17.78
N ILE A 87 13.88 -2.12 19.01
CA ILE A 87 12.83 -2.75 19.82
C ILE A 87 12.13 -1.65 20.61
N PRO A 88 10.85 -1.31 20.33
CA PRO A 88 10.19 -0.21 21.01
C PRO A 88 9.96 -0.53 22.49
N THR A 89 10.10 0.49 23.35
CA THR A 89 10.04 0.35 24.81
C THR A 89 8.64 0.55 25.40
N ALA A 90 7.67 0.99 24.61
CA ALA A 90 6.30 1.17 25.07
C ALA A 90 5.65 -0.18 25.40
N THR A 91 4.72 -0.20 26.37
CA THR A 91 3.94 -1.39 26.72
C THR A 91 3.27 -2.02 25.49
N ASN A 92 3.24 -3.35 25.41
CA ASN A 92 2.73 -4.11 24.25
C ASN A 92 3.50 -3.86 22.95
N SER A 93 4.76 -3.45 23.03
CA SER A 93 5.63 -3.34 21.86
C SER A 93 6.61 -4.49 21.76
N PHE A 94 6.90 -4.89 20.54
CA PHE A 94 7.82 -5.98 20.22
C PHE A 94 8.15 -5.95 18.72
N VAL A 95 9.17 -6.69 18.31
CA VAL A 95 9.49 -6.95 16.91
C VAL A 95 9.24 -8.43 16.62
N VAL A 96 8.53 -8.72 15.53
CA VAL A 96 8.39 -10.07 14.99
C VAL A 96 9.39 -10.22 13.85
N SER A 97 10.30 -11.17 13.95
CA SER A 97 11.42 -11.33 13.03
C SER A 97 11.38 -12.71 12.38
N GLY A 98 11.22 -12.74 11.04
CA GLY A 98 11.14 -13.97 10.25
C GLY A 98 12.41 -14.23 9.44
N HIS A 99 12.77 -15.49 9.25
CA HIS A 99 13.76 -15.98 8.26
C HIS A 99 13.10 -16.99 7.32
N GLY A 100 13.59 -17.14 6.09
CA GLY A 100 13.16 -18.21 5.17
C GLY A 100 11.65 -18.20 4.96
N SER A 101 11.00 -19.35 5.12
CA SER A 101 9.54 -19.49 5.03
C SER A 101 8.75 -18.57 5.97
N SER A 102 9.30 -18.18 7.11
CA SER A 102 8.68 -17.19 8.01
C SER A 102 8.67 -15.78 7.42
N VAL A 103 9.61 -15.44 6.52
CA VAL A 103 9.57 -14.16 5.77
C VAL A 103 8.37 -14.12 4.84
N ASP A 104 8.15 -15.20 4.09
CA ASP A 104 7.06 -15.28 3.12
C ASP A 104 5.70 -15.17 3.83
N TRP A 105 5.55 -15.89 4.95
CA TRP A 105 4.35 -15.81 5.78
C TRP A 105 4.07 -14.36 6.25
N LEU A 106 5.09 -13.64 6.74
CA LEU A 106 4.90 -12.26 7.19
C LEU A 106 4.49 -11.32 6.05
N LYS A 107 5.12 -11.45 4.87
CA LYS A 107 4.80 -10.61 3.70
C LYS A 107 3.40 -10.86 3.16
N GLU A 108 2.92 -12.09 3.24
CA GLU A 108 1.59 -12.48 2.75
C GLU A 108 0.46 -12.09 3.72
N ASN A 109 0.72 -12.08 5.03
CA ASN A 109 -0.31 -12.04 6.05
C ASN A 109 -0.35 -10.76 6.89
N VAL A 110 0.70 -9.93 6.84
CA VAL A 110 0.83 -8.77 7.73
C VAL A 110 0.90 -7.48 6.95
N VAL A 111 0.07 -6.51 7.34
CA VAL A 111 0.07 -5.14 6.81
C VAL A 111 0.20 -4.12 7.94
N ILE A 112 0.65 -2.91 7.62
CA ILE A 112 0.69 -1.77 8.55
C ILE A 112 -0.71 -1.53 9.12
N GLY A 113 -0.77 -1.15 10.39
CA GLY A 113 -2.01 -0.83 11.11
C GLY A 113 -2.71 -2.02 11.75
N MET A 114 -2.38 -3.27 11.38
CA MET A 114 -2.92 -4.46 12.06
C MET A 114 -2.62 -4.41 13.57
N ARG A 115 -3.56 -4.92 14.36
CA ARG A 115 -3.31 -5.18 15.79
C ARG A 115 -2.50 -6.46 15.90
N ALA A 116 -1.51 -6.46 16.78
CA ALA A 116 -0.66 -7.61 17.02
C ALA A 116 -0.55 -7.90 18.52
N SER A 117 -0.56 -9.18 18.85
CA SER A 117 -0.32 -9.69 20.19
C SER A 117 0.43 -11.01 20.12
N HIS A 118 1.10 -11.41 21.19
CA HIS A 118 1.80 -12.70 21.23
C HIS A 118 1.66 -13.36 22.59
N THR A 119 1.76 -14.69 22.61
CA THR A 119 1.98 -15.51 23.79
C THR A 119 3.42 -16.02 23.79
N SER A 120 3.73 -17.00 24.65
CA SER A 120 5.03 -17.69 24.62
C SER A 120 5.23 -18.57 23.39
N SER A 121 4.17 -18.95 22.67
CA SER A 121 4.23 -19.94 21.59
C SER A 121 3.67 -19.47 20.25
N LYS A 122 3.01 -18.32 20.20
CA LYS A 122 2.29 -17.85 19.01
C LYS A 122 2.24 -16.34 18.95
N VAL A 123 2.23 -15.80 17.74
CA VAL A 123 1.89 -14.40 17.44
C VAL A 123 0.60 -14.37 16.62
N THR A 124 -0.24 -13.37 16.90
CA THR A 124 -1.54 -13.17 16.25
C THR A 124 -1.63 -11.75 15.74
N PHE A 125 -2.06 -11.60 14.48
CA PHE A 125 -2.37 -10.34 13.86
C PHE A 125 -3.86 -10.29 13.53
N THR A 126 -4.51 -9.17 13.80
CA THR A 126 -5.92 -8.93 13.54
C THR A 126 -6.08 -7.76 12.60
N TYR A 127 -6.96 -7.94 11.61
CA TYR A 127 -7.36 -6.95 10.64
C TYR A 127 -8.87 -6.70 10.75
N ASP A 128 -9.24 -5.43 10.72
CA ASP A 128 -10.61 -4.92 10.71
C ASP A 128 -10.62 -3.45 10.26
N ASN A 129 -11.80 -2.85 10.11
CA ASN A 129 -11.96 -1.43 9.78
C ASN A 129 -11.15 -0.48 10.68
N SER A 130 -11.07 -0.77 11.98
CA SER A 130 -10.31 0.07 12.91
C SER A 130 -8.81 0.02 12.59
N THR A 131 -8.29 -1.13 12.16
CA THR A 131 -6.91 -1.27 11.72
C THR A 131 -6.62 -0.57 10.40
N VAL A 132 -7.60 -0.50 9.48
CA VAL A 132 -7.49 0.29 8.24
C VAL A 132 -7.36 1.78 8.58
N LEU A 133 -8.17 2.29 9.51
CA LEU A 133 -8.03 3.67 10.00
C LEU A 133 -6.66 3.93 10.64
N MET A 134 -6.13 2.97 11.41
CA MET A 134 -4.78 3.07 11.98
C MET A 134 -3.70 3.10 10.90
N ASN A 135 -3.84 2.28 9.87
CA ASN A 135 -2.92 2.27 8.73
C ASN A 135 -2.92 3.63 8.00
N LEU A 136 -4.10 4.20 7.74
CA LEU A 136 -4.24 5.54 7.17
C LEU A 136 -3.59 6.60 8.04
N GLU A 137 -3.81 6.56 9.35
CA GLU A 137 -3.25 7.54 10.30
C GLU A 137 -1.71 7.50 10.30
N ILE A 138 -1.12 6.30 10.33
CA ILE A 138 0.33 6.12 10.20
C ILE A 138 0.84 6.72 8.88
N ASN A 139 0.17 6.44 7.76
CA ASN A 139 0.59 6.95 6.46
C ASN A 139 0.41 8.47 6.31
N ILE A 140 -0.63 9.06 6.92
CA ILE A 140 -0.82 10.51 6.96
C ILE A 140 0.27 11.19 7.78
N ASN A 141 0.66 10.61 8.90
CA ASN A 141 1.75 11.12 9.73
C ASN A 141 3.09 11.04 8.97
N ASN A 142 3.36 9.91 8.30
CA ASN A 142 4.56 9.75 7.47
C ASN A 142 4.56 10.73 6.28
N MET A 143 3.40 10.98 5.66
CA MET A 143 3.25 11.98 4.60
C MET A 143 3.58 13.38 5.07
N GLN A 144 3.08 13.78 6.25
CA GLN A 144 3.44 15.07 6.85
C GLN A 144 4.94 15.13 7.15
N ALA A 145 5.51 14.08 7.75
CA ALA A 145 6.93 14.03 8.05
C ALA A 145 7.81 14.15 6.78
N ALA A 146 7.38 13.55 5.66
CA ALA A 146 8.07 13.68 4.37
C ALA A 146 8.03 15.13 3.84
N TYR A 147 6.89 15.81 3.96
CA TYR A 147 6.75 17.23 3.60
C TYR A 147 7.62 18.14 4.49
N ASP A 148 7.60 17.90 5.81
CA ASP A 148 8.38 18.66 6.78
C ASP A 148 9.89 18.45 6.55
N SER A 149 10.30 17.21 6.27
CA SER A 149 11.68 16.88 5.93
C SER A 149 12.13 17.55 4.64
N ALA A 150 11.26 17.58 3.62
CA ALA A 150 11.57 18.27 2.36
C ALA A 150 11.82 19.77 2.60
N SER A 151 10.95 20.42 3.39
CA SER A 151 11.11 21.82 3.79
C SER A 151 12.40 22.05 4.58
N ALA A 152 12.66 21.22 5.60
CA ALA A 152 13.85 21.33 6.44
C ALA A 152 15.17 21.08 5.67
N THR A 153 15.11 20.36 4.56
CA THR A 153 16.25 20.08 3.68
C THR A 153 16.26 20.92 2.41
N TYR A 154 15.39 21.94 2.32
CA TYR A 154 15.31 22.91 1.23
C TYR A 154 15.13 22.27 -0.16
N ARG A 155 14.42 21.14 -0.24
CA ARG A 155 14.14 20.47 -1.51
C ARG A 155 13.32 21.37 -2.44
N ILE A 156 13.63 21.34 -3.73
CA ILE A 156 12.89 22.12 -4.74
C ILE A 156 11.62 21.36 -5.15
N ILE A 157 10.51 21.64 -4.48
CA ILE A 157 9.19 21.04 -4.74
C ILE A 157 8.08 22.10 -4.72
N ASP A 158 6.88 21.77 -5.23
CA ASP A 158 5.71 22.65 -5.19
C ASP A 158 5.02 22.59 -3.81
N TYR A 159 5.58 23.34 -2.85
CA TYR A 159 5.08 23.39 -1.48
C TYR A 159 3.62 23.87 -1.39
N SER A 160 3.22 24.84 -2.20
CA SER A 160 1.87 25.41 -2.14
C SER A 160 0.82 24.37 -2.54
N SER A 161 1.04 23.70 -3.67
CA SER A 161 0.18 22.62 -4.15
C SER A 161 0.14 21.45 -3.15
N LEU A 162 1.30 21.01 -2.65
CA LEU A 162 1.38 19.89 -1.72
C LEU A 162 0.71 20.18 -0.37
N SER A 163 0.86 21.38 0.18
CA SER A 163 0.19 21.77 1.42
C SER A 163 -1.34 21.71 1.31
N GLY A 164 -1.90 22.12 0.17
CA GLY A 164 -3.33 22.01 -0.11
C GLY A 164 -3.78 20.54 -0.17
N ARG A 165 -3.03 19.69 -0.86
CA ARG A 165 -3.32 18.25 -0.98
C ARG A 165 -3.21 17.51 0.35
N ILE A 166 -2.22 17.83 1.18
CA ILE A 166 -2.08 17.29 2.54
C ILE A 166 -3.30 17.66 3.40
N THR A 167 -3.76 18.91 3.31
CA THR A 167 -4.95 19.38 4.02
C THR A 167 -6.20 18.61 3.58
N ALA A 168 -6.38 18.42 2.27
CA ALA A 168 -7.49 17.64 1.72
C ALA A 168 -7.44 16.16 2.16
N ALA A 169 -6.26 15.53 2.10
CA ALA A 169 -6.09 14.14 2.55
C ALA A 169 -6.46 13.94 4.03
N ARG A 170 -6.08 14.88 4.90
CA ARG A 170 -6.49 14.89 6.32
C ARG A 170 -8.00 15.05 6.49
N ALA A 171 -8.63 15.93 5.73
CA ALA A 171 -10.08 16.10 5.76
C ALA A 171 -10.80 14.81 5.33
N SER A 172 -10.33 14.14 4.27
CA SER A 172 -10.86 12.84 3.84
C SER A 172 -10.69 11.75 4.91
N TYR A 173 -9.55 11.67 5.58
CA TYR A 173 -9.36 10.74 6.70
C TYR A 173 -10.35 11.02 7.85
N ASN A 174 -10.51 12.28 8.24
CA ASN A 174 -11.45 12.66 9.28
C ASN A 174 -12.90 12.31 8.92
N ALA A 175 -13.27 12.47 7.64
CA ALA A 175 -14.58 12.06 7.14
C ALA A 175 -14.79 10.54 7.21
N LEU A 176 -13.80 9.74 6.79
CA LEU A 176 -13.83 8.27 6.90
C LEU A 176 -13.97 7.83 8.36
N LYS A 177 -13.18 8.43 9.26
CA LYS A 177 -13.22 8.15 10.70
C LYS A 177 -14.58 8.51 11.30
N ALA A 178 -15.16 9.65 10.91
CA ALA A 178 -16.48 10.06 11.35
C ALA A 178 -17.58 9.11 10.85
N ALA A 179 -17.52 8.67 9.60
CA ALA A 179 -18.46 7.71 9.03
C ALA A 179 -18.41 6.37 9.77
N TYR A 180 -17.21 5.83 10.02
CA TYR A 180 -17.03 4.62 10.81
C TYR A 180 -17.53 4.76 12.25
N ASN A 181 -17.26 5.89 12.91
CA ASN A 181 -17.73 6.12 14.28
C ASN A 181 -19.27 6.24 14.38
N ALA A 182 -19.92 6.71 13.31
CA ALA A 182 -21.38 6.77 13.23
C ALA A 182 -21.99 5.39 12.94
N ASP A 183 -21.30 4.57 12.15
CA ASP A 183 -21.70 3.21 11.80
C ASP A 183 -20.48 2.30 11.68
N ASN A 184 -20.28 1.43 12.69
CA ASN A 184 -19.15 0.50 12.72
C ASN A 184 -19.17 -0.53 11.56
N SER A 185 -20.29 -0.67 10.84
CA SER A 185 -20.38 -1.52 9.65
C SER A 185 -19.90 -0.84 8.36
N TYR A 186 -19.61 0.46 8.41
CA TYR A 186 -19.07 1.23 7.29
C TYR A 186 -17.78 0.60 6.75
N ASP A 187 -17.75 0.23 5.47
CA ASP A 187 -16.60 -0.39 4.82
C ASP A 187 -15.48 0.65 4.60
N VAL A 188 -14.59 0.77 5.58
CA VAL A 188 -13.47 1.73 5.53
C VAL A 188 -12.49 1.34 4.43
N GLU A 189 -12.28 0.05 4.19
CA GLU A 189 -11.32 -0.45 3.22
C GLU A 189 -11.71 -0.01 1.80
N ALA A 190 -12.93 -0.31 1.37
CA ALA A 190 -13.40 0.07 0.04
C ALA A 190 -13.39 1.59 -0.17
N ASN A 191 -13.74 2.35 0.87
CA ASN A 191 -13.88 3.80 0.78
C ASN A 191 -12.56 4.58 0.97
N SER A 192 -11.46 3.92 1.36
CA SER A 192 -10.17 4.57 1.60
C SER A 192 -9.15 4.41 0.46
N ALA A 193 -9.45 3.62 -0.57
CA ALA A 193 -8.52 3.30 -1.65
C ALA A 193 -7.95 4.54 -2.37
N SER A 194 -8.78 5.54 -2.67
CA SER A 194 -8.35 6.79 -3.30
C SER A 194 -7.45 7.62 -2.38
N LEU A 195 -7.73 7.63 -1.08
CA LEU A 195 -6.92 8.33 -0.09
C LEU A 195 -5.53 7.68 0.05
N PHE A 196 -5.43 6.36 0.06
CA PHE A 196 -4.13 5.68 0.03
C PHE A 196 -3.31 6.04 -1.21
N ALA A 197 -3.94 6.05 -2.39
CA ALA A 197 -3.28 6.42 -3.63
C ALA A 197 -2.77 7.87 -3.58
N GLU A 198 -3.58 8.78 -3.03
CA GLU A 198 -3.24 10.19 -2.90
C GLU A 198 -2.09 10.42 -1.92
N ILE A 199 -2.12 9.79 -0.73
CA ILE A 199 -1.03 9.85 0.25
C ILE A 199 0.29 9.39 -0.41
N LYS A 200 0.25 8.27 -1.14
CA LYS A 200 1.42 7.75 -1.86
C LYS A 200 1.90 8.72 -2.96
N SER A 201 1.01 9.43 -3.63
CA SER A 201 1.36 10.46 -4.60
C SER A 201 2.05 11.64 -3.92
N ILE A 202 1.51 12.13 -2.80
CA ILE A 202 2.07 13.26 -2.06
C ILE A 202 3.48 12.93 -1.56
N VAL A 203 3.67 11.77 -0.94
CA VAL A 203 4.99 11.33 -0.43
C VAL A 203 6.04 11.30 -1.56
N ARG A 204 5.67 10.82 -2.75
CA ARG A 204 6.60 10.82 -3.90
C ARG A 204 6.98 12.22 -4.32
N LEU A 205 6.02 13.14 -4.36
CA LEU A 205 6.23 14.54 -4.74
C LEU A 205 6.96 15.37 -3.67
N CYS A 206 7.13 14.83 -2.45
CA CYS A 206 8.03 15.41 -1.45
C CYS A 206 9.52 15.12 -1.74
N ASN A 207 9.82 14.42 -2.84
CA ASN A 207 11.18 14.26 -3.34
C ASN A 207 11.39 15.23 -4.51
N GLU A 208 12.56 15.87 -4.50
CA GLU A 208 12.97 16.75 -5.59
C GLU A 208 13.18 15.93 -6.87
N SER A 209 12.74 16.50 -7.99
CA SER A 209 13.16 16.08 -9.32
C SER A 209 13.74 17.32 -9.99
N SER A 210 15.07 17.42 -9.97
CA SER A 210 15.75 18.61 -10.46
C SER A 210 15.75 18.63 -12.00
N SER A 211 15.79 19.82 -12.59
CA SER A 211 15.87 19.95 -14.06
C SER A 211 17.19 19.45 -14.65
N VAL A 212 18.22 19.28 -13.83
CA VAL A 212 19.59 18.91 -14.22
C VAL A 212 20.02 17.52 -13.72
N GLU A 213 19.09 16.68 -13.26
CA GLU A 213 19.40 15.31 -12.85
C GLU A 213 19.44 14.34 -14.03
N ILE A 214 20.29 13.30 -13.92
CA ILE A 214 20.26 12.15 -14.82
C ILE A 214 19.14 11.21 -14.36
N ARG A 215 18.11 11.07 -15.19
CA ARG A 215 17.06 10.05 -15.09
C ARG A 215 17.39 8.95 -16.10
N GLY A 216 18.27 8.06 -15.64
CA GLY A 216 18.80 6.95 -16.43
C GLY A 216 17.93 5.70 -16.33
N VAL A 217 17.79 4.98 -17.44
CA VAL A 217 17.25 3.62 -17.47
C VAL A 217 18.19 2.70 -18.20
N TRP A 218 18.42 1.51 -17.65
CA TRP A 218 19.10 0.43 -18.35
C TRP A 218 18.08 -0.38 -19.13
N ILE A 219 18.22 -0.46 -20.45
CA ILE A 219 17.31 -1.20 -21.31
C ILE A 219 18.03 -2.35 -22.02
N ARG A 220 17.34 -3.48 -22.13
CA ARG A 220 17.64 -4.52 -23.11
C ARG A 220 16.78 -4.25 -24.35
N PRO A 221 17.34 -3.83 -25.49
CA PRO A 221 16.52 -3.52 -26.67
C PRO A 221 15.83 -4.78 -27.19
N THR A 222 14.50 -4.74 -27.31
CA THR A 222 13.69 -5.83 -27.89
C THR A 222 13.05 -5.42 -29.21
N GLN A 223 12.98 -4.12 -29.49
CA GLN A 223 12.39 -3.53 -30.69
C GLN A 223 13.14 -3.99 -31.96
N LYS A 224 12.38 -4.35 -33.00
CA LYS A 224 12.92 -4.93 -34.26
C LYS A 224 12.77 -4.02 -35.48
N THR A 225 12.11 -2.87 -35.34
CA THR A 225 11.85 -1.92 -36.43
C THR A 225 12.13 -0.50 -35.96
N THR A 226 12.44 0.40 -36.89
CA THR A 226 12.66 1.82 -36.60
C THR A 226 11.46 2.44 -35.89
N ALA A 227 10.24 2.21 -36.39
CA ALA A 227 9.03 2.73 -35.78
C ALA A 227 8.82 2.23 -34.33
N ALA A 228 9.20 0.98 -34.03
CA ALA A 228 9.12 0.46 -32.67
C ALA A 228 10.17 1.11 -31.74
N VAL A 229 11.38 1.37 -32.24
CA VAL A 229 12.43 2.10 -31.50
C VAL A 229 11.97 3.53 -31.22
N GLU A 230 11.49 4.26 -32.22
CA GLU A 230 10.99 5.63 -32.08
C GLU A 230 9.86 5.72 -31.06
N ASN A 231 8.89 4.82 -31.13
CA ASN A 231 7.79 4.78 -30.16
C ASN A 231 8.31 4.51 -28.73
N TYR A 232 9.23 3.57 -28.57
CA TYR A 232 9.79 3.25 -27.26
C TYR A 232 10.60 4.42 -26.68
N VAL A 233 11.45 5.07 -27.49
CA VAL A 233 12.19 6.28 -27.07
C VAL A 233 11.21 7.40 -26.71
N GLN A 234 10.13 7.58 -27.46
CA GLN A 234 9.09 8.58 -27.13
C GLN A 234 8.41 8.28 -25.79
N GLN A 235 8.14 7.01 -25.47
CA GLN A 235 7.60 6.62 -24.16
C GLN A 235 8.56 6.98 -23.02
N LEU A 236 9.86 6.70 -23.20
CA LEU A 236 10.89 7.06 -22.22
C LEU A 236 10.97 8.58 -22.02
N TYR A 237 10.97 9.34 -23.12
CA TYR A 237 10.95 10.80 -23.08
C TYR A 237 9.71 11.34 -22.34
N ASN A 238 8.52 10.81 -22.66
CA ASN A 238 7.27 11.20 -22.00
C ASN A 238 7.26 10.84 -20.50
N ALA A 239 8.01 9.82 -20.11
CA ALA A 239 8.22 9.44 -18.71
C ALA A 239 9.32 10.29 -18.01
N GLY A 240 9.95 11.23 -18.72
CA GLY A 240 11.00 12.09 -18.18
C GLY A 240 12.38 11.44 -18.10
N ILE A 241 12.60 10.31 -18.78
CA ILE A 241 13.93 9.69 -18.90
C ILE A 241 14.77 10.53 -19.86
N ASN A 242 15.98 10.90 -19.44
CA ASN A 242 16.91 11.72 -20.22
C ASN A 242 18.28 11.04 -20.45
N MET A 243 18.45 9.81 -19.97
CA MET A 243 19.58 8.95 -20.27
C MET A 243 19.13 7.52 -20.49
N VAL A 244 19.61 6.90 -21.56
CA VAL A 244 19.36 5.50 -21.88
C VAL A 244 20.69 4.76 -21.89
N CYS A 245 20.84 3.80 -20.99
CA CYS A 245 21.96 2.88 -20.97
C CYS A 245 21.54 1.61 -21.72
N ILE A 246 22.17 1.34 -22.85
CA ILE A 246 21.84 0.18 -23.68
C ILE A 246 22.64 -1.02 -23.21
N GLU A 247 21.96 -2.11 -22.88
CA GLU A 247 22.61 -3.40 -22.66
C GLU A 247 23.17 -3.93 -23.98
N THR A 248 24.50 -4.02 -24.06
CA THR A 248 25.22 -4.57 -25.22
C THR A 248 25.71 -6.01 -24.98
N LEU A 249 25.66 -6.49 -23.74
CA LEU A 249 26.02 -7.85 -23.39
C LEU A 249 24.87 -8.80 -23.71
N TYR A 250 24.96 -9.46 -24.86
CA TYR A 250 24.07 -10.55 -25.24
C TYR A 250 24.68 -11.87 -24.76
N ASN A 251 24.02 -12.58 -23.83
CA ASN A 251 24.42 -13.90 -23.31
C ASN A 251 25.74 -14.01 -22.50
N SER A 252 26.31 -12.92 -22.00
CA SER A 252 27.49 -12.96 -21.12
C SER A 252 28.68 -13.77 -21.66
N THR A 253 28.91 -13.73 -22.98
CA THR A 253 30.14 -14.21 -23.63
C THR A 253 30.99 -13.04 -24.10
#